data_AF-A0A971ZYW1-F1
#
_entry.id   AF-A0A971ZYW1-F1
#
_cell.length_a   1.000
_cell.length_b   1.000
_cell.length_c   1.000
_cell.angle_alpha   90.00
_cell.angle_beta   90.00
_cell.angle_gamma   90.00
#
_symmetry.space_group_name_H-M   'P 1'
#
loop_
_entity.id
_entity.type
_entity.pdbx_description
1 polymer ?
#
loop_
_entity_poly.entity_id
_entity_poly.type
_entity_poly.pdbx_seq_one_letter_code
_entity_poly.pdbx_strand_id
1 'polypeptide(L)'
;MKARKPHIYEAVTTFVFLIIVMGVGIAKFKADPHVPMLIGAAFAALMALRLGYKWKDIEGAMIGGITQALQSVIILAIIGVLIGVWILSGVVPAMIYYGLSILKPSIFLVATLLICSITSLATGTSWGTIGTIGIALMGVAKGLGIPIPIAAGAIISGAYFGDKMPPLVVIILVAKRVPAIPGIFVGVILGMIFAPIFQGANFGDILSSSY
;
A
#
# COMPACT_ATOMS: atom_id res chain seq x y z
N MET A 1 -13.52 -13.49 -34.62
CA MET A 1 -14.47 -12.64 -33.86
C MET A 1 -13.70 -11.42 -33.35
N LYS A 2 -14.23 -10.20 -33.53
CA LYS A 2 -13.60 -8.97 -33.03
C LYS A 2 -13.70 -8.96 -31.51
N ALA A 3 -12.58 -8.72 -30.82
CA ALA A 3 -12.54 -8.58 -29.37
C ALA A 3 -13.47 -7.45 -28.93
N ARG A 4 -14.38 -7.74 -27.98
CA ARG A 4 -15.34 -6.76 -27.45
C ARG A 4 -14.74 -6.12 -26.21
N LYS A 5 -14.92 -4.80 -26.05
CA LYS A 5 -14.55 -4.13 -24.80
C LYS A 5 -15.41 -4.68 -23.64
N PRO A 6 -14.83 -4.98 -22.47
CA PRO A 6 -15.58 -5.46 -21.32
C PRO A 6 -16.64 -4.44 -20.93
N HIS A 7 -17.85 -4.91 -20.72
CA HIS A 7 -18.88 -4.09 -20.09
C HIS A 7 -18.57 -3.98 -18.59
N ILE A 8 -19.05 -2.90 -17.95
CA ILE A 8 -18.80 -2.65 -16.52
C ILE A 8 -19.22 -3.86 -15.66
N TYR A 9 -20.30 -4.58 -16.02
CA TYR A 9 -20.74 -5.76 -15.27
C TYR A 9 -19.74 -6.93 -15.32
N GLU A 10 -19.02 -7.13 -16.43
CA GLU A 10 -18.05 -8.23 -16.62
C GLU A 10 -16.78 -7.98 -15.81
N ALA A 11 -16.32 -6.72 -15.79
CA ALA A 11 -15.20 -6.29 -14.97
C ALA A 11 -15.52 -6.42 -13.48
N VAL A 12 -16.70 -5.95 -13.05
CA VAL A 12 -17.15 -6.04 -11.66
C VAL A 12 -17.30 -7.51 -11.23
N THR A 13 -17.86 -8.37 -12.08
CA THR A 13 -18.02 -9.80 -11.77
C THR A 13 -16.66 -10.47 -11.53
N THR A 14 -15.66 -10.17 -12.36
CA THR A 14 -14.30 -10.73 -12.23
C THR A 14 -13.62 -10.24 -10.94
N PHE A 15 -13.81 -8.97 -10.59
CA PHE A 15 -13.24 -8.36 -9.39
C PHE A 15 -13.88 -8.92 -8.11
N VAL A 16 -15.21 -8.98 -8.07
CA VAL A 16 -15.97 -9.51 -6.93
C VAL A 16 -15.66 -10.99 -6.72
N PHE A 17 -15.57 -11.77 -7.79
CA PHE A 17 -15.18 -13.17 -7.71
C PHE A 17 -13.81 -13.34 -7.05
N LEU A 18 -12.81 -12.54 -7.47
CA LEU A 18 -11.48 -12.57 -6.89
C LEU A 18 -11.49 -12.22 -5.39
N ILE A 19 -12.23 -11.18 -4.98
CA ILE A 19 -12.35 -10.79 -3.57
C ILE A 19 -12.98 -11.91 -2.73
N ILE A 20 -14.04 -12.55 -3.24
CA ILE A 20 -14.71 -13.65 -2.53
C ILE A 20 -13.77 -14.85 -2.41
N VAL A 21 -13.08 -15.23 -3.49
CA VAL A 21 -12.15 -16.37 -3.49
C VAL A 21 -10.96 -16.12 -2.55
N MET A 22 -10.39 -14.91 -2.55
CA MET A 22 -9.35 -14.54 -1.58
C MET A 22 -9.89 -14.50 -0.15
N GLY A 23 -11.05 -13.87 0.08
CA GLY A 23 -11.65 -13.75 1.40
C GLY A 23 -11.98 -15.10 2.03
N VAL A 24 -12.62 -15.99 1.27
CA VAL A 24 -12.96 -17.35 1.71
C VAL A 24 -11.71 -18.22 1.84
N GLY A 25 -10.76 -18.11 0.91
CA GLY A 25 -9.51 -18.88 0.93
C GLY A 25 -8.65 -18.58 2.15
N ILE A 26 -8.52 -17.30 2.51
CA ILE A 26 -7.73 -16.88 3.68
C ILE A 26 -8.51 -17.12 4.98
N ALA A 27 -9.79 -16.71 5.05
CA ALA A 27 -10.54 -16.74 6.31
C ALA A 27 -10.98 -18.14 6.74
N LYS A 28 -11.33 -19.02 5.80
CA LYS A 28 -11.90 -20.35 6.11
C LYS A 28 -10.88 -21.47 5.96
N PHE A 29 -10.03 -21.41 4.95
CA PHE A 29 -9.09 -22.48 4.63
C PHE A 29 -7.67 -22.25 5.15
N LYS A 30 -7.36 -21.04 5.68
CA LYS A 30 -5.99 -20.61 6.02
C LYS A 30 -5.00 -20.91 4.89
N ALA A 31 -5.49 -20.95 3.65
CA ALA A 31 -4.67 -21.27 2.51
C ALA A 31 -3.80 -20.04 2.18
N ASP A 32 -2.55 -20.29 1.80
CA ASP A 32 -1.68 -19.23 1.32
C ASP A 32 -2.33 -18.47 0.15
N PRO A 33 -2.17 -17.13 0.06
CA PRO A 33 -2.80 -16.29 -0.97
C PRO A 33 -2.52 -16.73 -2.41
N HIS A 34 -1.45 -17.51 -2.63
CA HIS A 34 -1.05 -18.06 -3.92
C HIS A 34 -2.15 -18.88 -4.60
N VAL A 35 -2.82 -19.77 -3.86
CA VAL A 35 -3.83 -20.69 -4.44
C VAL A 35 -5.12 -19.93 -4.83
N PRO A 36 -5.70 -19.09 -3.97
CA PRO A 36 -6.84 -18.24 -4.34
C PRO A 36 -6.55 -17.30 -5.52
N MET A 37 -5.35 -16.73 -5.58
CA MET A 37 -4.95 -15.84 -6.69
C MET A 37 -4.86 -16.60 -8.02
N LEU A 38 -4.36 -17.84 -8.02
CA LEU A 38 -4.30 -18.66 -9.23
C LEU A 38 -5.71 -18.95 -9.78
N ILE A 39 -6.66 -19.26 -8.90
CA ILE A 39 -8.07 -19.50 -9.26
C ILE A 39 -8.71 -18.21 -9.82
N GLY A 40 -8.45 -17.06 -9.18
CA GLY A 40 -8.90 -15.76 -9.67
C GLY A 40 -8.33 -15.41 -11.05
N ALA A 41 -7.04 -15.68 -11.27
CA ALA A 41 -6.38 -15.47 -12.56
C ALA A 41 -6.94 -16.41 -13.65
N ALA A 42 -7.20 -17.68 -13.32
CA ALA A 42 -7.84 -18.63 -14.23
C ALA A 42 -9.25 -18.17 -14.62
N PHE A 43 -10.02 -17.66 -13.66
CA PHE A 43 -11.35 -17.10 -13.94
C PHE A 43 -11.27 -15.83 -14.81
N ALA A 44 -10.31 -14.94 -14.54
CA ALA A 44 -10.08 -13.75 -15.37
C ALA A 44 -9.66 -14.11 -16.81
N ALA A 45 -8.80 -15.12 -16.98
CA ALA A 45 -8.42 -15.64 -18.29
C ALA A 45 -9.63 -16.26 -19.03
N LEU A 46 -10.48 -16.99 -18.31
CA LEU A 46 -11.70 -17.58 -18.88
C LEU A 46 -12.72 -16.50 -19.28
N MET A 47 -12.85 -15.44 -18.48
CA MET A 47 -13.66 -14.28 -18.82
C MET A 47 -13.10 -13.57 -20.07
N ALA A 48 -11.79 -13.35 -20.14
CA ALA A 48 -11.15 -12.76 -21.31
C ALA A 48 -11.36 -13.59 -22.60
N LEU A 49 -11.31 -14.92 -22.50
CA LEU A 49 -11.68 -15.82 -23.60
C LEU A 49 -13.15 -15.66 -24.01
N ARG A 50 -14.08 -15.52 -23.05
CA ARG A 50 -15.51 -15.26 -23.34
C ARG A 50 -15.76 -13.93 -24.05
N LEU A 51 -14.93 -12.91 -23.80
CA LEU A 51 -15.00 -11.62 -24.49
C LEU A 51 -14.43 -11.65 -25.92
N GLY A 52 -13.92 -12.81 -26.36
CA GLY A 52 -13.40 -13.02 -27.71
C GLY A 52 -11.94 -12.60 -27.89
N TYR A 53 -11.18 -12.39 -26.81
CA TYR A 53 -9.72 -12.22 -26.88
C TYR A 53 -9.04 -13.53 -27.24
N LYS A 54 -7.98 -13.49 -28.05
CA LYS A 54 -7.22 -14.70 -28.38
C LYS A 54 -6.29 -15.06 -27.22
N TRP A 55 -5.97 -16.34 -27.10
CA TRP A 55 -5.02 -16.82 -26.08
C TRP A 55 -3.69 -16.08 -26.11
N LYS A 56 -3.18 -15.75 -27.30
CA LYS A 56 -1.95 -14.95 -27.47
C LYS A 56 -2.05 -13.54 -26.86
N ASP A 57 -3.22 -12.91 -26.91
CA ASP A 57 -3.42 -11.57 -26.33
C ASP A 57 -3.45 -11.66 -24.80
N ILE A 58 -4.05 -12.74 -24.26
CA ILE A 58 -4.09 -13.02 -22.82
C ILE A 58 -2.69 -13.35 -22.30
N GLU A 59 -1.93 -14.17 -23.04
CA GLU A 59 -0.53 -14.50 -22.74
C GLU A 59 0.35 -13.26 -22.75
N GLY A 60 0.21 -12.39 -23.77
CA GLY A 60 0.92 -11.11 -23.82
C GLY A 60 0.61 -10.21 -22.62
N ALA A 61 -0.66 -10.16 -22.19
CA ALA A 61 -1.06 -9.43 -20.99
C ALA A 61 -0.47 -10.04 -19.70
N MET A 62 -0.41 -11.37 -19.61
CA MET A 62 0.24 -12.07 -18.50
C MET A 62 1.74 -11.77 -18.43
N ILE A 63 2.45 -11.83 -19.55
CA ILE A 63 3.88 -11.51 -19.64
C ILE A 63 4.14 -10.04 -19.29
N GLY A 64 3.29 -9.12 -19.75
CA GLY A 64 3.35 -7.71 -19.38
C GLY A 64 3.21 -7.50 -17.86
N GLY A 65 2.27 -8.21 -17.23
CA GLY A 65 2.11 -8.20 -15.77
C GLY A 65 3.33 -8.75 -15.03
N ILE A 66 3.92 -9.85 -15.52
CA ILE A 66 5.16 -10.41 -14.95
C ILE A 66 6.32 -9.39 -15.07
N THR A 67 6.43 -8.70 -16.20
CA THR A 67 7.49 -7.70 -16.43
C THR A 67 7.35 -6.53 -15.47
N GLN A 68 6.11 -6.07 -15.22
CA GLN A 68 5.84 -5.03 -14.23
C GLN A 68 6.20 -5.50 -12.80
N ALA A 69 5.89 -6.75 -12.45
CA ALA A 69 6.24 -7.31 -11.14
C ALA A 69 7.76 -7.48 -10.97
N LEU A 70 8.48 -7.82 -12.05
CA LEU A 70 9.93 -8.02 -12.03
C LEU A 70 10.67 -6.74 -11.61
N GLN A 71 10.19 -5.56 -12.01
CA GLN A 71 10.77 -4.28 -11.59
C GLN A 71 10.75 -4.13 -10.06
N SER A 72 9.64 -4.47 -9.41
CA SER A 72 9.54 -4.43 -7.95
C SER A 72 10.44 -5.44 -7.27
N VAL A 73 10.58 -6.66 -7.82
CA VAL A 73 11.46 -7.71 -7.28
C VAL A 73 12.92 -7.26 -7.28
N ILE A 74 13.39 -6.67 -8.38
CA ILE A 74 14.78 -6.17 -8.49
C ILE A 74 15.03 -5.04 -7.47
N ILE A 75 14.10 -4.09 -7.34
CA ILE A 75 14.23 -2.99 -6.36
C ILE A 75 14.27 -3.54 -4.93
N LEU A 76 13.35 -4.46 -4.58
CA LEU A 76 13.31 -5.08 -3.25
C LEU A 76 14.59 -5.88 -2.96
N ALA A 77 15.17 -6.55 -3.95
CA ALA A 77 16.45 -7.25 -3.81
C ALA A 77 17.61 -6.29 -3.50
N ILE A 78 17.72 -5.17 -4.22
CA ILE A 78 18.75 -4.14 -3.98
C ILE A 78 18.58 -3.52 -2.58
N ILE A 79 17.34 -3.21 -2.20
CA ILE A 79 17.02 -2.68 -0.87
C ILE A 79 17.44 -3.68 0.21
N GLY A 80 17.20 -4.98 0.02
CA GLY A 80 17.64 -6.03 0.93
C GLY A 80 19.15 -6.00 1.20
N VAL A 81 19.96 -5.89 0.15
CA VAL A 81 21.42 -5.76 0.27
C VAL A 81 21.80 -4.47 1.00
N LEU A 82 21.13 -3.36 0.67
CA LEU A 82 21.38 -2.05 1.26
C LEU A 82 21.09 -2.02 2.78
N ILE A 83 19.99 -2.63 3.22
CA ILE A 83 19.66 -2.76 4.66
C ILE A 83 20.73 -3.57 5.38
N GLY A 84 21.21 -4.67 4.78
CA GLY A 84 22.30 -5.47 5.34
C GLY A 84 23.57 -4.63 5.58
N VAL A 85 23.97 -3.83 4.60
CA VAL A 85 25.12 -2.91 4.72
C VAL A 85 24.87 -1.85 5.80
N TRP A 86 23.66 -1.31 5.91
CA TRP A 86 23.32 -0.28 6.89
C TRP A 86 23.28 -0.77 8.35
N ILE A 87 22.94 -2.04 8.55
CA ILE A 87 23.00 -2.67 9.87
C ILE A 87 24.47 -2.86 10.27
N LEU A 88 25.31 -3.37 9.36
CA LEU A 88 26.74 -3.58 9.60
C LEU A 88 27.51 -2.26 9.80
N SER A 89 27.14 -1.20 9.09
CA SER A 89 27.77 0.13 9.23
C SER A 89 27.26 0.93 10.43
N GLY A 90 26.29 0.41 11.18
CA GLY A 90 25.71 1.10 12.33
C GLY A 90 24.77 2.26 11.98
N VAL A 91 24.45 2.47 10.70
CA VAL A 91 23.54 3.54 10.24
C VAL A 91 22.11 3.31 10.73
N VAL A 92 21.59 2.07 10.66
CA VAL A 92 20.26 1.73 11.20
C VAL A 92 20.20 1.91 12.72
N PRO A 93 21.14 1.37 13.53
CA PRO A 93 21.22 1.65 14.96
C PRO A 93 21.30 3.15 15.31
N ALA A 94 22.08 3.94 14.56
CA ALA A 94 22.16 5.38 14.76
C ALA A 94 20.82 6.07 14.49
N MET A 95 20.13 5.72 13.40
CA MET A 95 18.77 6.22 13.14
C MET A 95 17.78 5.83 14.23
N ILE A 96 17.92 4.64 14.83
CA ILE A 96 17.09 4.23 15.97
C ILE A 96 17.40 5.11 17.17
N TYR A 97 18.68 5.30 17.52
CA TYR A 97 19.10 6.12 18.66
C TYR A 97 18.61 7.57 18.54
N TYR A 98 18.78 8.20 17.39
CA TYR A 98 18.29 9.56 17.14
C TYR A 98 16.76 9.60 16.99
N GLY A 99 16.14 8.55 16.46
CA GLY A 99 14.70 8.42 16.38
C GLY A 99 14.05 8.38 17.77
N LEU A 100 14.66 7.69 18.73
CA LEU A 100 14.19 7.61 20.12
C LEU A 100 14.30 8.94 20.87
N SER A 101 15.28 9.78 20.53
CA SER A 101 15.43 11.10 21.17
C SER A 101 14.53 12.18 20.58
N ILE A 102 14.15 12.05 19.29
CA ILE A 102 13.32 13.02 18.58
C ILE A 102 11.82 12.65 18.62
N LEU A 103 11.48 11.36 18.55
CA LEU A 103 10.09 10.90 18.44
C LEU A 103 9.55 10.44 19.79
N LYS A 104 8.57 11.18 20.32
CA LYS A 104 7.79 10.75 21.49
C LYS A 104 6.77 9.68 21.08
N PRO A 105 6.46 8.70 21.94
CA PRO A 105 5.49 7.63 21.62
C PRO A 105 4.13 8.14 21.13
N SER A 106 3.65 9.27 21.69
CA SER A 106 2.36 9.86 21.35
C SER A 106 2.26 10.48 19.96
N ILE A 107 3.39 10.85 19.34
CA ILE A 107 3.41 11.46 17.99
C ILE A 107 3.96 10.50 16.94
N PHE A 108 4.52 9.36 17.36
CA PHE A 108 5.26 8.45 16.50
C PHE A 108 4.41 7.96 15.32
N LEU A 109 3.19 7.46 15.56
CA LEU A 109 2.34 6.91 14.50
C LEU A 109 2.01 7.95 13.41
N VAL A 110 1.66 9.17 13.81
CA VAL A 110 1.35 10.27 12.88
C VAL A 110 2.61 10.73 12.14
N ALA A 111 3.73 10.87 12.85
CA ALA A 111 5.01 11.25 12.25
C ALA A 111 5.47 10.21 11.22
N THR A 112 5.38 8.93 11.56
CA THR A 112 5.70 7.80 10.69
C THR A 112 4.85 7.79 9.43
N LEU A 113 3.54 8.02 9.56
CA LEU A 113 2.65 8.13 8.41
C LEU A 113 3.08 9.29 7.48
N LEU A 114 3.33 10.48 8.03
CA LEU A 114 3.73 11.65 7.25
C LEU A 114 5.09 11.49 6.57
N ILE A 115 6.08 10.96 7.30
CA ILE A 115 7.42 10.68 6.76
C ILE A 115 7.29 9.69 5.60
N CYS A 116 6.58 8.58 5.78
CA CYS A 116 6.38 7.59 4.73
C CYS A 116 5.59 8.17 3.53
N SER A 117 4.63 9.05 3.75
CA SER A 117 3.92 9.71 2.65
C SER A 117 4.82 10.65 1.84
N ILE A 118 5.61 11.49 2.51
CA ILE A 118 6.53 12.41 1.82
C ILE A 118 7.59 11.64 1.05
N THR A 119 8.17 10.61 1.67
CA THR A 119 9.18 9.77 1.02
C THR A 119 8.58 8.98 -0.14
N SER A 120 7.35 8.49 -0.02
CA SER A 120 6.69 7.80 -1.13
C SER A 120 6.38 8.71 -2.30
N LEU A 121 5.94 9.95 -2.05
CA LEU A 121 5.79 10.96 -3.11
C LEU A 121 7.13 11.28 -3.79
N ALA A 122 8.22 11.33 -3.03
CA ALA A 122 9.56 11.59 -3.58
C ALA A 122 10.14 10.37 -4.33
N THR A 123 9.88 9.15 -3.86
CA THR A 123 10.41 7.90 -4.45
C THR A 123 9.53 7.38 -5.58
N GLY A 124 8.27 7.84 -5.65
CA GLY A 124 7.28 7.45 -6.66
C GLY A 124 6.78 6.02 -6.55
N THR A 125 7.19 5.25 -5.52
CA THR A 125 6.79 3.85 -5.33
C THR A 125 6.56 3.53 -3.85
N SER A 126 5.44 2.85 -3.54
CA SER A 126 5.13 2.41 -2.16
C SER A 126 6.13 1.37 -1.64
N TRP A 127 6.48 0.38 -2.49
CA TRP A 127 7.39 -0.71 -2.13
C TRP A 127 8.80 -0.23 -1.74
N GLY A 128 9.34 0.76 -2.44
CA GLY A 128 10.65 1.34 -2.12
C GLY A 128 10.65 2.06 -0.78
N THR A 129 9.57 2.75 -0.44
CA THR A 129 9.44 3.50 0.82
C THR A 129 9.30 2.58 2.04
N ILE A 130 8.51 1.51 1.92
CA ILE A 130 8.38 0.51 2.99
C ILE A 130 9.74 -0.15 3.25
N GLY A 131 10.48 -0.49 2.19
CA GLY A 131 11.76 -1.17 2.29
C GLY A 131 12.91 -0.30 2.83
N THR A 132 12.90 1.01 2.63
CA THR A 132 14.01 1.89 3.07
C THR A 132 13.74 2.51 4.44
N ILE A 133 12.81 3.47 4.50
CA ILE A 133 12.50 4.21 5.73
C ILE A 133 11.57 3.41 6.64
N GLY A 134 10.67 2.60 6.08
CA GLY A 134 9.75 1.78 6.85
C GLY A 134 10.47 0.85 7.84
N ILE A 135 11.54 0.19 7.42
CA ILE A 135 12.31 -0.71 8.30
C ILE A 135 13.04 0.06 9.41
N ALA A 136 13.57 1.25 9.11
CA ALA A 136 14.18 2.11 10.12
C ALA A 136 13.14 2.54 11.17
N LEU A 137 11.95 2.95 10.73
CA LEU A 137 10.85 3.32 11.63
C LEU A 137 10.32 2.12 12.42
N MET A 138 10.29 0.91 11.86
CA MET A 138 9.99 -0.32 12.61
C MET A 138 10.99 -0.58 13.73
N GLY A 139 12.28 -0.30 13.49
CA GLY A 139 13.32 -0.36 14.51
C GLY A 139 13.10 0.64 15.65
N VAL A 140 12.72 1.88 15.31
CA VAL A 140 12.37 2.92 16.30
C VAL A 140 11.11 2.55 17.07
N ALA A 141 10.07 2.06 16.40
CA ALA A 141 8.81 1.63 17.02
C ALA A 141 9.06 0.56 18.10
N LYS A 142 9.90 -0.42 17.79
CA LYS A 142 10.31 -1.46 18.73
C LYS A 142 11.07 -0.88 19.93
N GLY A 143 11.92 0.13 19.72
CA GLY A 143 12.64 0.82 20.78
C GLY A 143 11.75 1.71 21.67
N LEU A 144 10.66 2.27 21.12
CA LEU A 144 9.65 3.05 21.86
C LEU A 144 8.63 2.18 22.60
N GLY A 145 8.67 0.85 22.44
CA GLY A 145 7.68 -0.06 23.02
C GLY A 145 6.31 -0.04 22.33
N ILE A 146 6.22 0.51 21.11
CA ILE A 146 4.97 0.59 20.35
C ILE A 146 4.68 -0.77 19.70
N PRO A 147 3.43 -1.25 19.73
CA PRO A 147 3.05 -2.49 19.05
C PRO A 147 3.44 -2.47 17.57
N ILE A 148 4.31 -3.41 17.20
CA ILE A 148 4.83 -3.58 15.82
C ILE A 148 3.70 -3.64 14.76
N PRO A 149 2.54 -4.28 15.00
CA PRO A 149 1.45 -4.29 14.02
C PRO A 149 0.88 -2.90 13.71
N ILE A 150 0.76 -2.03 14.72
CA ILE A 150 0.20 -0.68 14.56
C ILE A 150 1.21 0.23 13.85
N ALA A 151 2.49 0.12 14.22
CA ALA A 151 3.57 0.83 13.52
C ALA A 151 3.67 0.40 12.05
N ALA A 152 3.57 -0.91 11.77
CA ALA A 152 3.55 -1.43 10.40
C ALA A 152 2.34 -0.90 9.61
N GLY A 153 1.16 -0.84 10.24
CA GLY A 153 -0.02 -0.22 9.67
C GLY A 153 0.21 1.24 9.28
N ALA A 154 0.78 2.05 10.18
CA ALA A 154 1.07 3.46 9.91
C ALA A 154 2.07 3.66 8.74
N ILE A 155 3.12 2.84 8.68
CA ILE A 155 4.13 2.86 7.60
C ILE A 155 3.48 2.51 6.26
N ILE A 156 2.71 1.42 6.23
CA ILE A 156 2.05 0.91 5.02
C ILE A 156 1.02 1.94 4.53
N SER A 157 0.20 2.50 5.41
CA SER A 157 -0.75 3.55 5.09
C SER A 157 -0.06 4.79 4.51
N GLY A 158 1.04 5.24 5.12
CA GLY A 158 1.81 6.38 4.62
C GLY A 158 2.43 6.12 3.25
N ALA A 159 3.02 4.93 3.04
CA ALA A 159 3.65 4.54 1.79
C ALA A 159 2.63 4.34 0.65
N TYR A 160 1.44 3.79 0.93
CA TYR A 160 0.40 3.67 -0.10
C TYR A 160 -0.29 5.00 -0.40
N PHE A 161 -0.36 5.93 0.56
CA PHE A 161 -0.92 7.26 0.34
C PHE A 161 -0.12 8.06 -0.70
N GLY A 162 1.21 7.94 -0.71
CA GLY A 162 2.06 8.59 -1.71
C GLY A 162 1.91 7.99 -3.12
N ASP A 163 1.67 6.68 -3.22
CA ASP A 163 1.50 5.95 -4.48
C ASP A 163 0.10 6.11 -5.09
N LYS A 164 -0.93 6.24 -4.23
CA LYS A 164 -2.35 6.28 -4.62
C LYS A 164 -3.05 7.60 -4.28
N MET A 165 -2.41 8.77 -4.41
CA MET A 165 -3.22 9.99 -4.47
C MET A 165 -4.19 9.85 -5.64
N PRO A 166 -5.52 9.85 -5.42
CA PRO A 166 -6.48 9.68 -6.49
C PRO A 166 -6.20 10.75 -7.54
N PRO A 167 -6.15 10.41 -8.84
CA PRO A 167 -5.98 11.38 -9.91
C PRO A 167 -6.91 12.60 -9.75
N LEU A 168 -8.08 12.40 -9.14
CA LEU A 168 -9.04 13.44 -8.74
C LEU A 168 -8.48 14.50 -7.77
N VAL A 169 -7.72 14.09 -6.74
CA VAL A 169 -7.14 15.01 -5.73
C VAL A 169 -6.02 15.85 -6.37
N VAL A 170 -5.19 15.24 -7.22
CA VAL A 170 -4.15 15.96 -7.98
C VAL A 170 -4.78 16.96 -8.97
N ILE A 171 -5.85 16.57 -9.68
CA ILE A 171 -6.58 17.47 -10.60
C ILE A 171 -7.20 18.65 -9.84
N ILE A 172 -7.80 18.42 -8.67
CA ILE A 172 -8.38 19.49 -7.83
C ILE A 172 -7.30 20.40 -7.24
N LEU A 173 -6.16 19.85 -6.81
CA LEU A 173 -5.03 20.61 -6.25
C LEU A 173 -4.33 21.47 -7.29
N VAL A 174 -4.14 20.93 -8.50
CA VAL A 174 -3.60 21.67 -9.66
C VAL A 174 -4.59 22.74 -10.12
N ALA A 175 -5.90 22.43 -10.18
CA ALA A 175 -6.94 23.39 -10.54
C ALA A 175 -7.06 24.56 -9.55
N LYS A 176 -6.75 24.36 -8.27
CA LYS A 176 -6.84 25.41 -7.24
C LYS A 176 -5.52 26.10 -6.87
N ARG A 177 -4.39 25.79 -7.54
CA ARG A 177 -3.04 26.33 -7.21
C ARG A 177 -2.73 26.32 -5.70
N VAL A 178 -3.22 25.30 -4.97
CA VAL A 178 -2.96 25.22 -3.53
C VAL A 178 -1.63 24.50 -3.35
N PRO A 179 -0.68 25.05 -2.57
CA PRO A 179 0.55 24.33 -2.26
C PRO A 179 0.24 22.98 -1.59
N ALA A 180 1.07 21.98 -1.86
CA ALA A 180 0.84 20.58 -1.45
C ALA A 180 0.69 20.38 0.07
N ILE A 181 1.24 21.31 0.87
CA ILE A 181 1.28 21.26 2.33
C ILE A 181 -0.14 21.39 2.95
N PRO A 182 -0.98 22.39 2.57
CA PRO A 182 -2.40 22.43 2.97
C PRO A 182 -3.26 21.26 2.47
N GLY A 183 -2.98 20.71 1.29
CA GLY A 183 -3.77 19.62 0.70
C GLY A 183 -3.70 18.32 1.50
N ILE A 184 -2.53 18.02 2.06
CA ILE A 184 -2.31 16.87 2.95
C ILE A 184 -3.07 17.05 4.26
N PHE A 185 -3.11 18.28 4.81
CA PHE A 185 -3.85 18.61 6.04
C PHE A 185 -5.36 18.40 5.88
N VAL A 186 -5.91 18.81 4.73
CA VAL A 186 -7.33 18.62 4.39
C VAL A 186 -7.66 17.14 4.17
N GLY A 187 -6.76 16.36 3.55
CA GLY A 187 -6.94 14.92 3.34
C GLY A 187 -6.96 14.12 4.64
N VAL A 188 -6.11 14.47 5.61
CA VAL A 188 -6.09 13.85 6.94
C VAL A 188 -7.36 14.19 7.74
N ILE A 189 -7.83 15.44 7.67
CA ILE A 189 -9.09 15.87 8.31
C ILE A 189 -10.31 15.18 7.68
N LEU A 190 -10.36 15.08 6.34
CA LEU A 190 -11.42 14.35 5.64
C LEU A 190 -11.40 12.85 5.96
N GLY A 191 -10.22 12.24 6.11
CA GLY A 191 -10.09 10.84 6.54
C GLY A 191 -10.63 10.61 7.95
N MET A 192 -10.38 11.53 8.88
CA MET A 192 -10.94 11.49 10.24
C MET A 192 -12.46 11.66 10.29
N ILE A 193 -13.06 12.36 9.32
CA ILE A 193 -14.52 12.54 9.20
C ILE A 193 -15.17 11.36 8.48
N PHE A 194 -14.50 10.77 7.48
CA PHE A 194 -15.04 9.66 6.70
C PHE A 194 -14.98 8.31 7.43
N ALA A 195 -13.98 8.10 8.30
CA ALA A 195 -13.87 6.88 9.11
C ALA A 195 -15.13 6.59 9.96
N PRO A 196 -15.73 7.56 10.69
CA PRO A 196 -16.99 7.32 11.41
C PRO A 196 -18.19 7.03 10.50
N ILE A 197 -18.24 7.65 9.32
CA ILE A 197 -19.40 7.58 8.41
C ILE A 197 -19.47 6.26 7.66
N PHE A 198 -18.32 5.69 7.27
CA PHE A 198 -18.27 4.47 6.45
C PHE A 198 -17.79 3.21 7.18
N GLN A 199 -17.14 3.34 8.35
CA GLN A 199 -16.62 2.20 9.11
C GLN A 199 -17.24 2.05 10.51
N GLY A 200 -18.15 2.94 10.91
CA GLY A 200 -18.85 2.85 12.19
C GLY A 200 -17.96 3.03 13.42
N ALA A 201 -16.75 3.59 13.25
CA ALA A 201 -15.82 3.85 14.35
C ALA A 201 -16.20 5.15 15.07
N ASN A 202 -16.41 5.09 16.37
CA ASN A 202 -16.80 6.26 17.16
C ASN A 202 -15.58 7.19 17.35
N PHE A 203 -15.79 8.51 17.42
CA PHE A 203 -14.69 9.49 17.52
C PHE A 203 -13.77 9.25 18.74
N GLY A 204 -14.31 8.60 19.78
CA GLY A 204 -13.57 8.15 20.96
C GLY A 204 -12.61 6.98 20.70
N ASP A 205 -12.97 6.04 19.81
CA ASP A 205 -12.14 4.86 19.49
C ASP A 205 -10.91 5.24 18.66
N ILE A 206 -10.99 6.32 17.87
CA ILE A 206 -9.90 6.87 17.07
C ILE A 206 -8.87 7.58 17.96
N LEU A 207 -9.32 8.24 19.02
CA LEU A 207 -8.45 8.86 20.04
C LEU A 207 -7.89 7.83 21.02
N SER A 208 -8.62 6.77 21.36
CA SER A 208 -8.12 5.71 22.25
C SER A 208 -7.28 4.66 21.55
N SER A 209 -7.36 4.49 20.22
CA SER A 209 -6.39 3.68 19.46
C SER A 209 -5.06 4.41 19.21
N SER A 210 -4.98 5.67 19.64
CA SER A 210 -3.77 6.51 19.59
C SER A 210 -2.98 6.47 20.91
N TYR A 211 -3.36 5.59 21.86
CA TYR A 211 -2.60 5.23 23.06
C TYR A 211 -2.37 3.73 23.12
#